data_AF-A0A1V6BAH8-F1
#
_entry.id   AF-A0A1V6BAH8-F1
#
_cell.length_a   1.000
_cell.length_b   1.000
_cell.length_c   1.000
_cell.angle_alpha   90.00
_cell.angle_beta   90.00
_cell.angle_gamma   90.00
#
_symmetry.space_group_name_H-M   'P 1'
#
loop_
_entity.id
_entity.type
_entity.pdbx_description
1 polymer ?
#
loop_
_entity_poly.entity_id
_entity_poly.type
_entity_poly.pdbx_seq_one_letter_code
_entity_poly.pdbx_strand_id
1 'polypeptide(L)'
;MDKKEALKVWFHEYGNNEYAYDITGRKIKREDYQVKNQVGWVVSYMRPLELGGPNDDGNTIILHHFTASEKGMNYPVFYVDDIKYTVIHNEKQNFYYIEKADVEVEDDDDLN
;
A
#
# COMPACT_ATOMS: atom_id res chain seq x y z
N MET A 1 -9.16 10.71 8.64
CA MET A 1 -10.16 9.68 8.28
C MET A 1 -10.51 8.91 9.52
N ASP A 2 -11.80 8.70 9.79
CA ASP A 2 -12.26 7.86 10.90
C ASP A 2 -12.47 6.39 10.47
N LYS A 3 -12.74 5.49 11.43
CA LYS A 3 -12.93 4.05 11.13
C LYS A 3 -14.12 3.79 10.21
N LYS A 4 -15.19 4.58 10.30
CA LYS A 4 -16.40 4.38 9.47
C LYS A 4 -16.12 4.72 8.02
N GLU A 5 -15.37 5.78 7.76
CA GLU A 5 -14.90 6.15 6.42
C GLU A 5 -13.91 5.11 5.88
N ALA A 6 -12.94 4.69 6.69
CA ALA A 6 -11.97 3.68 6.28
C ALA A 6 -12.63 2.34 5.92
N LEU A 7 -13.69 1.94 6.63
CA LEU A 7 -14.45 0.73 6.30
C LEU A 7 -15.19 0.83 4.96
N LYS A 8 -15.51 2.03 4.46
CA LYS A 8 -16.03 2.19 3.09
C LYS A 8 -14.95 1.91 2.06
N VAL A 9 -13.73 2.40 2.29
CA VAL A 9 -12.56 2.09 1.44
C VAL A 9 -12.30 0.59 1.46
N TRP A 10 -12.29 -0.03 2.65
CA TRP A 10 -12.16 -1.49 2.76
C TRP A 10 -13.21 -2.24 1.95
N PHE A 11 -14.48 -1.83 2.05
CA PHE A 11 -15.56 -2.48 1.31
C PHE A 11 -15.43 -2.29 -0.20
N HIS A 12 -14.94 -1.12 -0.64
CA HIS A 12 -14.65 -0.88 -2.05
C HIS A 12 -13.56 -1.81 -2.59
N GLU A 13 -12.45 -1.96 -1.86
CA GLU A 13 -11.28 -2.74 -2.28
C GLU A 13 -11.45 -4.26 -2.10
N TYR A 14 -12.01 -4.67 -0.97
CA TYR A 14 -12.01 -6.07 -0.51
C TYR A 14 -13.41 -6.63 -0.21
N GLY A 15 -14.47 -5.83 -0.38
CA GLY A 15 -15.83 -6.24 -0.08
C GLY A 15 -16.04 -6.62 1.38
N ASN A 16 -16.70 -7.76 1.61
CA ASN A 16 -17.02 -8.25 2.94
C ASN A 16 -15.92 -9.11 3.59
N ASN A 17 -14.73 -9.19 2.98
CA ASN A 17 -13.67 -10.03 3.49
C ASN A 17 -13.20 -9.56 4.88
N GLU A 18 -13.05 -10.50 5.82
CA GLU A 18 -12.51 -10.21 7.15
C GLU A 18 -11.00 -9.93 7.08
N TYR A 19 -10.30 -10.62 6.18
CA TYR A 19 -8.86 -10.51 5.97
C TYR A 19 -8.55 -10.16 4.51
N ALA A 20 -7.47 -9.42 4.31
CA ALA A 20 -6.88 -9.13 3.02
C ALA A 20 -5.35 -9.10 3.16
N TYR A 21 -4.67 -8.74 2.07
CA TYR A 21 -3.23 -8.56 2.03
C TYR A 21 -2.93 -7.19 1.41
N ASP A 22 -1.99 -6.46 1.98
CA ASP A 22 -1.52 -5.22 1.36
C ASP A 22 -0.59 -5.50 0.18
N ILE A 23 -0.10 -4.44 -0.45
CA ILE A 23 0.76 -4.51 -1.64
C ILE A 23 2.08 -5.27 -1.41
N THR A 24 2.50 -5.48 -0.16
CA THR A 24 3.74 -6.20 0.17
C THR A 24 3.47 -7.64 0.59
N GLY A 25 2.19 -8.06 0.61
CA GLY A 25 1.77 -9.40 1.02
C GLY A 25 1.59 -9.54 2.54
N ARG A 26 1.59 -8.44 3.31
CA ARG A 26 1.32 -8.49 4.75
C ARG A 26 -0.18 -8.60 4.99
N LYS A 27 -0.56 -9.53 5.87
CA LYS A 27 -1.96 -9.79 6.19
C LYS A 27 -2.56 -8.64 6.99
N ILE A 28 -3.77 -8.23 6.64
CA ILE A 28 -4.53 -7.17 7.33
C ILE A 28 -5.92 -7.68 7.70
N LYS A 29 -6.49 -7.18 8.80
CA LYS A 29 -7.81 -7.57 9.31
C LYS A 29 -8.74 -6.36 9.34
N ARG A 30 -9.94 -6.49 8.75
CA ARG A 30 -10.92 -5.40 8.60
C ARG A 30 -11.16 -4.61 9.88
N GLU A 31 -11.31 -5.30 11.01
CA GLU A 31 -11.65 -4.65 12.29
C GLU A 31 -10.48 -3.89 12.93
N ASP A 32 -9.25 -4.14 12.50
CA ASP A 32 -8.01 -3.67 13.15
C ASP A 32 -7.48 -2.37 12.51
N TYR A 33 -8.40 -1.53 12.02
CA TYR A 33 -8.07 -0.19 11.53
C TYR A 33 -7.38 0.65 12.62
N GLN A 34 -6.19 1.19 12.31
CA GLN A 34 -5.31 1.94 13.22
C GLN A 34 -4.87 1.21 14.49
N VAL A 35 -5.02 -0.12 14.54
CA VAL A 35 -4.50 -0.93 15.65
C VAL A 35 -3.06 -1.32 15.35
N LYS A 36 -2.13 -1.04 16.26
CA LYS A 36 -0.71 -1.42 16.09
C LYS A 36 -0.49 -2.88 16.53
N ASN A 37 -0.86 -3.83 15.69
CA ASN A 37 -0.69 -5.27 15.94
C ASN A 37 -0.24 -6.03 14.67
N GLN A 38 -0.28 -7.36 14.66
CA GLN A 38 0.22 -8.16 13.53
C GLN A 38 -0.62 -8.08 12.25
N VAL A 39 -1.83 -7.51 12.30
CA VAL A 39 -2.77 -7.45 11.16
C VAL A 39 -3.45 -6.07 11.04
N GLY A 40 -2.82 -5.06 11.65
CA GLY A 40 -3.33 -3.71 11.69
C GLY A 40 -3.13 -2.98 10.37
N TRP A 41 -4.03 -2.08 10.04
CA TRP A 41 -3.97 -1.38 8.75
C TRP A 41 -4.40 0.08 8.86
N VAL A 42 -4.00 0.86 7.86
CA VAL A 42 -4.35 2.27 7.72
C VAL A 42 -4.73 2.57 6.28
N VAL A 43 -5.42 3.69 6.10
CA VAL A 43 -5.59 4.32 4.79
C VAL A 43 -4.53 5.40 4.68
N SER A 44 -3.76 5.37 3.59
CA SER A 44 -2.68 6.31 3.28
C SER A 44 -2.86 6.84 1.85
N TYR A 45 -1.91 7.65 1.39
CA TYR A 45 -1.89 8.20 0.05
C TYR A 45 -0.66 7.71 -0.74
N MET A 46 -0.88 7.42 -2.03
CA MET A 46 0.18 7.00 -2.95
C MET A 46 1.19 8.14 -3.13
N ARG A 47 0.71 9.31 -3.56
CA ARG A 47 1.41 10.59 -3.43
C ARG A 47 0.95 11.28 -2.14
N PRO A 48 1.84 11.54 -1.16
CA PRO A 48 1.44 12.22 0.08
C PRO A 48 0.79 13.58 -0.15
N LEU A 49 -0.19 13.94 0.67
CA LEU A 49 -0.91 15.21 0.57
C LEU A 49 0.04 16.40 0.77
N GLU A 50 1.00 16.27 1.67
CA GLU A 50 2.02 17.27 1.98
C GLU A 50 2.98 17.50 0.81
N LEU A 51 3.06 16.54 -0.12
CA LEU A 51 3.79 16.67 -1.38
C LEU A 51 2.88 17.07 -2.56
N GLY A 52 1.67 17.55 -2.28
CA GLY A 52 0.68 17.99 -3.26
C GLY A 52 -0.08 16.85 -3.94
N GLY A 53 -0.18 15.68 -3.32
CA GLY A 53 -1.09 14.62 -3.77
C GLY A 53 -2.56 15.03 -3.58
N PRO A 54 -3.47 14.62 -4.48
CA PRO A 54 -4.88 14.93 -4.33
C PRO A 54 -5.51 14.10 -3.19
N ASN A 55 -6.54 14.65 -2.55
CA ASN A 55 -7.32 13.95 -1.53
C ASN A 55 -8.55 13.31 -2.18
N ASP A 56 -8.33 12.24 -2.94
CA ASP A 56 -9.36 11.50 -3.66
C ASP A 56 -9.08 9.99 -3.67
N ASP A 57 -10.06 9.22 -4.13
CA ASP A 57 -9.98 7.76 -4.21
C ASP A 57 -8.85 7.30 -5.15
N GLY A 58 -8.54 8.06 -6.20
CA GLY A 58 -7.47 7.75 -7.15
C GLY A 58 -6.06 7.87 -6.57
N ASN A 59 -5.91 8.51 -5.40
CA ASN A 59 -4.67 8.63 -4.66
C ASN A 59 -4.67 7.83 -3.32
N THR A 60 -5.75 7.14 -3.00
CA THR A 60 -5.93 6.45 -1.71
C THR A 60 -5.47 4.99 -1.76
N ILE A 61 -4.78 4.51 -0.71
CA ILE A 61 -4.31 3.13 -0.62
C ILE A 61 -4.45 2.55 0.79
N ILE A 62 -4.86 1.27 0.88
CA ILE A 62 -4.84 0.50 2.13
C ILE A 62 -3.47 -0.16 2.31
N LEU A 63 -2.85 0.04 3.47
CA LEU A 63 -1.55 -0.54 3.82
C LEU A 63 -1.59 -1.18 5.21
N HIS A 64 -0.80 -2.23 5.42
CA HIS A 64 -0.45 -2.66 6.77
C HIS A 64 0.26 -1.50 7.50
N HIS A 65 0.02 -1.32 8.80
CA HIS A 65 0.54 -0.15 9.54
C HIS A 65 2.08 -0.06 9.54
N PHE A 66 2.78 -1.19 9.59
CA PHE A 66 4.24 -1.22 9.38
C PHE A 66 4.65 -0.80 7.96
N THR A 67 3.97 -1.31 6.91
CA THR A 67 4.23 -0.92 5.51
C THR A 67 4.03 0.58 5.33
N ALA A 68 3.00 1.16 5.94
CA ALA A 68 2.76 2.60 5.91
C ALA A 68 3.88 3.38 6.62
N SER A 69 4.41 2.86 7.73
CA SER A 69 5.55 3.45 8.45
C SER A 69 6.83 3.43 7.61
N GLU A 70 7.10 2.34 6.89
CA GLU A 70 8.28 2.19 6.02
C GLU A 70 8.16 3.06 4.76
N LYS A 71 6.98 3.08 4.12
CA LYS A 71 6.69 3.98 3.01
C LYS A 71 6.90 5.44 3.42
N GLY A 72 6.34 5.85 4.56
CA GLY A 72 6.41 7.22 5.05
C GLY A 72 6.03 8.27 3.98
N MET A 73 6.85 9.31 3.86
CA MET A 73 6.70 10.39 2.88
C MET A 73 7.47 10.13 1.58
N ASN A 74 8.03 8.93 1.42
CA ASN A 74 8.86 8.62 0.27
C ASN A 74 7.99 8.51 -1.00
N TYR A 75 8.33 9.33 -1.99
CA TYR A 75 7.66 9.43 -3.29
C TYR A 75 8.66 9.96 -4.34
N PRO A 76 8.67 9.43 -5.57
CA PRO A 76 7.82 8.35 -6.07
C PRO A 76 8.31 6.95 -5.67
N VAL A 77 9.53 6.83 -5.16
CA VAL A 77 10.15 5.54 -4.80
C VAL A 77 10.15 5.36 -3.29
N PHE A 78 9.86 4.15 -2.82
CA PHE A 78 10.00 3.75 -1.42
C PHE A 78 10.46 2.30 -1.31
N TYR A 79 10.88 1.89 -0.11
CA TYR A 79 11.39 0.56 0.17
C TYR A 79 10.64 -0.06 1.35
N VAL A 80 10.33 -1.34 1.24
CA VAL A 80 9.76 -2.16 2.32
C VAL A 80 10.49 -3.49 2.30
N ASP A 81 11.11 -3.86 3.42
CA ASP A 81 11.96 -5.06 3.52
C ASP A 81 12.99 -5.16 2.35
N ASP A 82 13.72 -4.07 2.08
CA ASP A 82 14.70 -3.91 0.98
C ASP A 82 14.16 -4.06 -0.46
N ILE A 83 12.87 -4.32 -0.62
CA ILE A 83 12.20 -4.37 -1.92
C ILE A 83 11.81 -2.95 -2.34
N LYS A 84 12.18 -2.57 -3.56
CA LYS A 84 11.83 -1.28 -4.16
C LYS A 84 10.40 -1.29 -4.72
N TYR A 85 9.66 -0.23 -4.42
CA TYR A 85 8.35 0.07 -4.99
C TYR A 85 8.36 1.46 -5.63
N THR A 86 7.66 1.62 -6.74
CA THR A 86 7.54 2.90 -7.46
C THR A 86 6.07 3.26 -7.64
N VAL A 87 5.70 4.44 -7.16
CA VAL A 87 4.38 5.06 -7.38
C VAL A 87 4.37 5.74 -8.73
N ILE A 88 3.41 5.40 -9.59
CA ILE A 88 3.24 5.94 -10.94
C ILE A 88 1.88 6.61 -11.05
N HIS A 89 1.83 7.77 -11.69
CA HIS A 89 0.59 8.50 -11.95
C HIS A 89 0.12 8.25 -13.39
N ASN A 90 -1.06 7.68 -13.56
CA ASN A 90 -1.74 7.59 -14.85
C ASN A 90 -2.53 8.88 -15.08
N GLU A 91 -1.92 9.86 -15.75
CA GLU A 91 -2.53 11.16 -16.01
C GLU A 91 -3.81 11.09 -16.87
N LYS A 92 -3.95 10.07 -17.72
CA LYS A 92 -5.12 9.93 -18.61
C LYS A 92 -6.38 9.53 -17.87
N GLN A 93 -6.22 8.68 -16.86
CA GLN A 93 -7.33 8.14 -16.05
C GLN A 93 -7.36 8.75 -14.64
N ASN A 94 -6.41 9.64 -14.32
CA ASN A 94 -6.28 10.38 -13.07
C ASN A 94 -6.29 9.48 -11.82
N PHE A 95 -5.42 8.45 -11.83
CA PHE A 95 -5.19 7.60 -10.67
C PHE A 95 -3.72 7.24 -10.53
N TYR A 96 -3.32 6.86 -9.32
CA TYR A 96 -2.00 6.35 -9.01
C TYR A 96 -2.01 4.83 -8.88
N TYR A 97 -0.90 4.19 -9.23
CA TYR A 97 -0.68 2.77 -8.98
C TYR A 97 0.77 2.52 -8.57
N ILE A 98 1.06 1.33 -8.05
CA ILE A 98 2.40 0.98 -7.55
C ILE A 98 2.93 -0.22 -8.32
N GLU A 99 4.16 -0.10 -8.81
CA GLU A 99 4.93 -1.20 -9.36
C GLU A 99 5.97 -1.66 -8.35
N LYS A 100 6.01 -2.97 -8.10
CA LYS A 100 7.10 -3.63 -7.37
C LYS A 100 8.23 -3.88 -8.36
N ALA A 101 9.48 -3.63 -7.98
CA ALA A 101 10.61 -4.00 -8.82
C ALA A 101 10.61 -5.52 -9.09
N ASP A 102 10.86 -5.92 -10.33
CA ASP A 102 11.16 -7.30 -10.67
C ASP A 102 12.41 -7.69 -9.88
N VAL A 103 12.27 -8.67 -9.00
CA VAL A 103 13.44 -9.34 -8.42
C VAL A 103 13.95 -10.21 -9.56
N GLU A 104 15.01 -9.79 -10.23
CA GLU A 104 15.80 -10.72 -11.05
C GLU A 104 16.27 -11.81 -10.09
N VAL A 105 15.59 -12.96 -10.13
CA VAL A 105 16.13 -14.18 -9.56
C VAL A 105 17.34 -14.48 -10.43
N GLU A 106 18.54 -14.20 -9.91
CA GLU A 106 19.73 -14.86 -10.45
C GLU A 106 19.45 -16.36 -10.27
N ASP A 107 19.10 -17.04 -11.36
CA ASP A 107 19.06 -18.49 -11.40
C ASP A 107 20.46 -18.97 -11.01
N ASP A 108 20.58 -19.42 -9.76
CA ASP A 108 21.79 -20.00 -9.17
C ASP A 108 21.98 -21.42 -9.77
N ASP A 109 22.18 -21.45 -11.10
CA ASP A 109 22.28 -22.62 -11.95
C ASP A 109 23.76 -22.98 -12.21
N ASP A 110 24.64 -22.79 -11.23
CA ASP A 110 26.05 -23.21 -11.30
C ASP A 110 26.52 -23.87 -9.99
N LEU A 111 26.01 -25.08 -9.72
CA LEU A 111 26.73 -26.08 -8.93
C LEU A 111 27.01 -27.31 -9.81
N ASN A 112 28.13 -27.24 -10.56
CA ASN A 112 28.85 -28.40 -11.09
C ASN A 112 29.82 -28.94 -10.04
#